data_AF-A0A7W7H4U7-F1
#
_entry.id   AF-A0A7W7H4U7-F1
#
_cell.length_a   1.000
_cell.length_b   1.000
_cell.length_c   1.000
_cell.angle_alpha   90.00
_cell.angle_beta   90.00
_cell.angle_gamma   90.00
#
_symmetry.space_group_name_H-M   'P 1'
#
loop_
_entity.id
_entity.type
_entity.pdbx_description
1 polymer ?
#
loop_
_entity_poly.entity_id
_entity_poly.type
_entity_poly.pdbx_seq_one_letter_code
_entity_poly.pdbx_strand_id
1 'polypeptide(L)'
;MAVGDAAEPVFDEDALDRALTLIIERGRQLIGNADEISVTLLIGPRRDTPACTSILAGLLDEWQYQQRQGPCLDASAYAATVTVPPCCADRPTPTRGLG
;
A
#
# COMPACT_ATOMS: atom_id res chain seq x y z
N MET A 1 -4.60 -34.97 -0.89
CA MET A 1 -4.07 -33.89 -1.73
C MET A 1 -3.24 -33.01 -0.82
N ALA A 2 -1.93 -33.20 -0.78
CA ALA A 2 -1.03 -32.39 0.03
C ALA A 2 -0.63 -31.16 -0.79
N VAL A 3 -0.89 -29.96 -0.28
CA VAL A 3 -0.32 -28.73 -0.85
C VAL A 3 1.17 -28.78 -0.49
N GLY A 4 2.02 -28.81 -1.51
CA GLY A 4 3.46 -28.87 -1.36
C GLY A 4 3.98 -27.67 -0.57
N ASP A 5 5.01 -27.93 0.22
CA ASP A 5 5.84 -26.96 0.93
C ASP A 5 6.16 -25.78 0.01
N ALA A 6 5.60 -24.60 0.36
CA ALA A 6 5.91 -23.37 -0.34
C ALA A 6 7.34 -23.01 0.03
N ALA A 7 8.28 -23.25 -0.87
CA ALA A 7 9.59 -22.62 -0.79
C ALA A 7 9.35 -21.11 -0.65
N GLU A 8 9.80 -20.54 0.48
CA GLU A 8 9.76 -19.10 0.71
C GLU A 8 10.40 -18.41 -0.50
N PRO A 9 9.68 -17.50 -1.19
CA PRO A 9 10.24 -16.81 -2.34
C PRO A 9 11.41 -15.94 -1.87
N VAL A 10 12.63 -16.40 -2.14
CA VAL A 10 13.86 -15.62 -1.91
C VAL A 10 13.99 -14.62 -3.05
N PHE A 11 13.62 -13.38 -2.77
CA PHE A 11 13.91 -12.27 -3.65
C PHE A 11 15.30 -11.73 -3.34
N ASP A 12 16.04 -11.35 -4.38
CA ASP A 12 17.19 -10.45 -4.21
C ASP A 12 16.66 -9.12 -3.65
N GLU A 13 17.07 -8.78 -2.43
CA GLU A 13 16.55 -7.63 -1.67
C GLU A 13 16.75 -6.31 -2.44
N ASP A 14 17.92 -6.12 -3.06
CA ASP A 14 18.22 -4.92 -3.85
C ASP A 14 17.35 -4.84 -5.11
N ALA A 15 17.11 -5.98 -5.76
CA ALA A 15 16.26 -6.04 -6.95
C ALA A 15 14.79 -5.76 -6.61
N LEU A 16 14.31 -6.29 -5.48
CA LEU A 16 12.94 -6.10 -5.00
C LEU A 16 12.71 -4.62 -4.64
N ASP A 17 13.60 -4.02 -3.87
CA ASP A 17 13.48 -2.61 -3.46
C ASP A 17 13.46 -1.67 -4.67
N ARG A 18 14.30 -1.93 -5.67
CA ARG A 18 14.28 -1.18 -6.94
C ARG A 18 12.96 -1.34 -7.69
N ALA A 19 12.43 -2.57 -7.77
CA ALA A 19 11.17 -2.83 -8.44
C ALA A 19 10.00 -2.11 -7.74
N LEU A 20 9.94 -2.17 -6.41
CA LEU A 20 8.90 -1.52 -5.61
C LEU A 20 8.97 0.01 -5.71
N THR A 21 10.19 0.57 -5.71
CA THR A 21 10.41 2.00 -5.94
C THR A 21 9.87 2.42 -7.30
N LEU A 22 10.19 1.66 -8.37
CA LEU A 22 9.68 1.94 -9.71
C LEU A 22 8.15 1.85 -9.77
N ILE A 23 7.52 0.92 -9.06
CA ILE A 23 6.06 0.81 -9.00
C ILE A 23 5.45 2.09 -8.40
N ILE A 24 5.99 2.59 -7.29
CA ILE A 24 5.52 3.84 -6.67
C ILE A 24 5.70 5.02 -7.61
N GLU A 25 6.88 5.18 -8.21
CA GLU A 25 7.17 6.29 -9.13
C GLU A 25 6.24 6.30 -10.35
N ARG A 26 5.98 5.12 -10.93
CA ARG A 26 5.05 4.97 -12.05
C ARG A 26 3.60 5.15 -11.62
N GLY A 27 3.24 4.65 -10.45
CA GLY A 27 1.92 4.85 -9.86
C GLY A 27 1.55 6.33 -9.78
N ARG A 28 2.47 7.17 -9.30
CA ARG A 28 2.26 8.64 -9.23
C ARG A 28 2.01 9.28 -10.59
N GLN A 29 2.69 8.79 -11.64
CA GLN A 29 2.56 9.34 -12.99
C GLN A 29 1.25 8.90 -13.66
N LEU A 30 0.81 7.67 -13.40
CA LEU A 30 -0.37 7.08 -14.04
C LEU A 30 -1.66 7.45 -13.32
N ILE A 31 -1.62 7.57 -12.00
CA ILE A 31 -2.77 7.93 -11.16
C ILE A 31 -2.69 9.43 -10.91
N GLY A 32 -3.11 10.22 -11.89
CA GLY A 32 -2.91 11.67 -11.93
C GLY A 32 -3.48 12.50 -10.76
N ASN A 33 -4.17 11.87 -9.80
CA ASN A 33 -4.77 12.52 -8.61
C ASN A 33 -4.45 11.77 -7.29
N ALA A 34 -3.47 10.87 -7.25
CA ALA A 34 -3.07 10.24 -5.99
C ALA A 34 -2.06 11.13 -5.25
N ASP A 35 -2.51 11.76 -4.16
CA ASP A 35 -1.62 12.52 -3.26
C ASP A 35 -0.59 11.59 -2.61
N GLU A 36 -1.03 10.37 -2.27
CA GLU A 36 -0.26 9.37 -1.56
C GLU A 36 -0.42 7.97 -2.18
N ILE A 37 0.67 7.22 -2.25
CA ILE A 37 0.74 5.85 -2.74
C ILE A 37 1.69 5.06 -1.84
N SER A 38 1.27 3.87 -1.45
CA SER A 38 2.11 2.87 -0.78
C SER A 38 1.99 1.52 -1.46
N VAL A 39 2.97 0.65 -1.21
CA VAL A 39 2.91 -0.77 -1.57
C VAL A 39 3.03 -1.59 -0.30
N THR A 40 1.98 -2.35 0.02
CA THR A 40 1.97 -3.35 1.09
C THR A 40 2.54 -4.67 0.57
N LEU A 41 3.50 -5.25 1.29
CA LEU A 41 4.03 -6.59 1.05
C LEU A 41 3.56 -7.54 2.15
N LEU A 42 2.92 -8.64 1.75
CA LEU A 42 2.45 -9.70 2.65
C LEU A 42 3.26 -10.97 2.42
N ILE A 43 4.08 -11.35 3.40
CA ILE A 43 4.89 -12.58 3.38
C ILE A 43 4.53 -13.38 4.62
N GLY A 44 3.71 -14.42 4.44
CA GLY A 44 3.16 -15.19 5.55
C GLY A 44 2.45 -14.27 6.56
N PRO A 45 2.89 -14.23 7.83
CA PRO A 45 2.32 -13.34 8.84
C PRO A 45 2.87 -11.90 8.79
N ARG A 46 3.97 -11.66 8.06
CA ARG A 46 4.65 -10.36 7.98
C ARG A 46 3.89 -9.43 7.04
N ARG A 47 3.67 -8.22 7.52
CA ARG A 47 3.04 -7.10 6.80
C ARG A 47 4.03 -5.95 6.87
N ASP A 48 4.37 -5.38 5.73
CA ASP A 48 5.32 -4.29 5.65
C ASP A 48 4.94 -3.34 4.51
N THR A 49 5.41 -2.10 4.58
CA THR A 49 5.28 -1.10 3.52
C THR A 49 6.67 -0.70 3.03
N PRO A 50 7.33 -1.54 2.22
CA PRO A 50 8.71 -1.31 1.77
C PRO A 50 8.87 -0.09 0.86
N ALA A 51 7.78 0.39 0.23
CA ALA A 51 7.81 1.56 -0.61
C ALA A 51 6.55 2.41 -0.40
N CYS A 52 6.74 3.70 -0.16
CA CYS A 52 5.66 4.66 -0.05
C CYS A 52 6.14 6.05 -0.47
N THR A 53 5.18 6.88 -0.88
CA THR A 53 5.46 8.26 -1.30
C THR A 53 5.67 9.23 -0.16
N SER A 54 5.12 8.91 1.01
CA SER A 54 5.27 9.71 2.21
C SER A 54 5.16 8.86 3.46
N ILE A 55 5.62 9.43 4.58
CA ILE A 55 5.49 8.85 5.91
C ILE A 55 4.01 8.61 6.26
N LEU A 56 3.10 9.49 5.82
CA LEU A 56 1.68 9.33 6.11
C LEU A 56 1.11 8.05 5.48
N ALA A 57 1.45 7.78 4.22
CA ALA A 57 1.02 6.57 3.53
C ALA A 57 1.47 5.30 4.28
N GLY A 58 2.74 5.27 4.73
CA GLY A 58 3.26 4.17 5.54
C GLY A 58 2.58 4.04 6.92
N LEU A 59 2.29 5.14 7.60
CA LEU A 59 1.60 5.13 8.89
C LEU A 59 0.15 4.62 8.77
N LEU A 60 -0.54 4.95 7.67
CA LEU A 60 -1.90 4.48 7.41
C LEU A 60 -1.94 2.96 7.17
N ASP A 61 -0.95 2.42 6.46
CA ASP A 61 -0.80 0.98 6.30
C ASP A 61 -0.50 0.28 7.63
N GLU A 62 0.44 0.80 8.42
CA GLU A 62 0.78 0.27 9.73
C GLU A 62 -0.43 0.23 10.67
N TRP A 63 -1.27 1.26 10.64
CA TRP A 63 -2.53 1.27 11.38
C TRP A 63 -3.47 0.11 10.96
N GLN A 64 -3.58 -0.18 9.66
CA GLN A 64 -4.37 -1.33 9.19
C GLN A 64 -3.78 -2.65 9.68
N TYR A 65 -2.45 -2.78 9.70
CA TYR A 65 -1.77 -3.99 10.18
C TYR A 65 -2.04 -4.24 11.66
N GLN A 66 -1.94 -3.20 12.49
CA GLN A 66 -2.22 -3.26 13.92
C GLN A 66 -3.66 -3.66 14.21
N GLN A 67 -4.61 -3.12 13.45
CA GLN A 67 -6.03 -3.42 13.59
C GLN A 67 -6.43 -4.74 12.92
N ARG A 68 -5.54 -5.34 12.12
CA ARG A 68 -5.78 -6.53 11.30
C ARG A 68 -7.01 -6.41 10.39
N GLN A 69 -7.33 -5.18 10.00
CA GLN A 69 -8.45 -4.83 9.16
C GLN A 69 -8.10 -3.59 8.36
N GLY A 70 -8.78 -3.39 7.22
CA GLY A 70 -8.62 -2.20 6.41
C GLY A 70 -8.42 -2.52 4.94
N PRO A 71 -8.51 -1.51 4.07
CA PRO A 71 -8.61 -1.68 2.63
C PRO A 71 -7.45 -2.46 2.00
N CYS A 72 -6.21 -2.26 2.45
CA CYS A 72 -5.05 -2.97 1.93
C CYS A 72 -5.09 -4.47 2.28
N LEU A 73 -5.52 -4.78 3.51
CA LEU A 73 -5.68 -6.16 3.96
C LEU A 73 -6.88 -6.83 3.29
N ASP A 74 -8.00 -6.14 3.15
CA ASP A 74 -9.19 -6.64 2.45
C ASP A 74 -8.87 -6.90 0.97
N ALA A 75 -8.22 -5.95 0.28
CA ALA A 75 -7.84 -6.10 -1.11
C ALA A 75 -6.97 -7.34 -1.34
N SER A 76 -6.02 -7.59 -0.44
CA SER A 76 -5.17 -8.78 -0.51
C SER A 76 -5.92 -10.08 -0.22
N ALA A 77 -6.82 -10.09 0.77
CA ALA A 77 -7.56 -11.28 1.18
C ALA A 77 -8.54 -11.75 0.09
N TYR A 78 -9.14 -10.80 -0.62
CA TYR A 78 -10.11 -11.08 -1.69
C TYR A 78 -9.51 -11.07 -3.10
N ALA A 79 -8.20 -10.79 -3.24
CA ALA A 79 -7.54 -10.58 -4.53
C ALA A 79 -8.32 -9.61 -5.43
N ALA A 80 -8.78 -8.49 -4.86
CA ALA A 80 -9.70 -7.57 -5.49
C ALA A 80 -9.29 -6.12 -5.26
N THR A 81 -9.66 -5.24 -6.19
CA THR A 81 -9.53 -3.80 -5.98
C THR A 81 -10.61 -3.35 -5.00
N VAL A 82 -10.18 -2.77 -3.87
CA VAL A 82 -11.07 -2.16 -2.89
C VAL A 82 -11.02 -0.65 -3.06
N THR A 83 -12.19 -0.02 -3.24
CA THR A 83 -12.33 1.43 -3.27
C THR A 83 -13.10 1.86 -2.04
N VAL A 84 -12.48 2.70 -1.21
CA VAL A 84 -13.13 3.30 -0.06
C VAL A 84 -13.75 4.63 -0.52
N PRO A 85 -15.07 4.81 -0.42
CA PRO A 85 -15.69 6.10 -0.74
C PRO A 85 -15.19 7.18 0.24
N PRO A 86 -15.22 8.47 -0.14
CA PRO A 86 -14.82 9.55 0.73
C PRO A 86 -15.51 9.43 2.09
N CYS A 87 -14.72 9.28 3.16
CA CYS A 87 -15.27 9.25 4.51
C CYS A 87 -15.62 10.68 4.93
N CYS A 88 -16.61 10.87 5.81
CA CYS A 88 -17.04 12.21 6.24
C CYS A 88 -15.92 13.08 6.85
N ALA A 89 -14.78 12.48 7.25
CA ALA A 89 -13.59 13.16 7.74
C ALA A 89 -12.66 13.68 6.63
N ASP A 90 -12.73 13.14 5.41
CA ASP A 90 -11.99 13.60 4.21
C ASP A 90 -12.69 14.78 3.54
N ARG A 91 -13.07 15.80 4.31
CA ARG A 91 -13.42 17.09 3.70
C ARG A 91 -12.10 17.69 3.21
N PRO A 92 -11.94 17.98 1.90
CA PRO A 92 -10.75 18.68 1.43
C PRO A 92 -10.61 19.98 2.23
N THR A 93 -9.49 20.12 2.93
CA THR A 93 -9.19 21.35 3.66
C THR A 93 -9.17 22.49 2.65
N PRO A 94 -9.91 23.59 2.88
CA PRO A 94 -9.89 24.70 1.94
C PRO A 94 -8.46 25.23 1.84
N THR A 95 -7.85 25.08 0.67
CA THR A 95 -6.57 25.72 0.37
C THR A 95 -6.80 27.22 0.45
N ARG A 96 -6.34 27.85 1.52
CA ARG A 96 -6.38 29.31 1.68
C ARG A 96 -5.46 29.88 0.61
N GLY A 97 -6.06 30.37 -0.49
CA GLY A 97 -5.34 31.09 -1.53
C GLY A 97 -4.55 32.23 -0.89
N LEU A 98 -3.23 32.16 -1.00
CA LEU A 98 -2.35 33.31 -0.85
C LEU A 98 -2.44 34.07 -2.17
N GLY A 99 -3.26 35.12 -2.16
CA GLY A 99 -3.36 36.17 -3.16
C GLY A 99 -3.51 37.50 -2.47
#